data_AF-A0A927INY3-F1
#
_entry.id   AF-A0A927INY3-F1
#
_cell.length_a   1.000
_cell.length_b   1.000
_cell.length_c   1.000
_cell.angle_alpha   90.00
_cell.angle_beta   90.00
_cell.angle_gamma   90.00
#
_symmetry.space_group_name_H-M   'P 1'
#
loop_
_entity.id
_entity.type
_entity.pdbx_description
1 polymer ?
#
loop_
_entity_poly.entity_id
_entity_poly.type
_entity_poly.pdbx_seq_one_letter_code
_entity_poly.pdbx_strand_id
1 'polypeptide(L)'
;MAALEHTVATPLGEITLACDVEDVRFPAPVRRPLRTGSAQTWSVSGVVDVTLVVAHVDSRLADYGEPLDDFVGAVWMVVAHAPVGPTTITSRLAGKGRGGIESDEGLCAVTYERGGVALAIGTHDDDVLARRVRDQPRVDALPRQWGQLLTPDSGPPTDFGTGFDGATLVIRLPPMPPQGRADIHVAVAWGPDRDDDAPWLAVDGHSPTSILTAALRDG
;
A
#
# COMPACT_ATOMS: atom_id res chain seq x y z
N MET A 1 2.36 24.10 1.57
CA MET A 1 2.85 22.72 1.72
C MET A 1 1.84 21.83 1.02
N ALA A 2 2.29 20.83 0.27
CA ALA A 2 1.37 19.89 -0.36
C ALA A 2 1.21 18.66 0.53
N ALA A 3 0.00 18.14 0.63
CA ALA A 3 -0.22 16.81 1.18
C ALA A 3 0.32 15.76 0.20
N LEU A 4 0.88 14.68 0.72
CA LEU A 4 1.32 13.51 -0.04
C LEU A 4 0.10 12.62 -0.25
N GLU A 5 -0.83 13.09 -1.08
CA GLU A 5 -2.15 12.49 -1.23
C GLU A 5 -2.53 12.30 -2.70
N HIS A 6 -3.33 11.26 -2.94
CA HIS A 6 -3.99 10.99 -4.21
C HIS A 6 -5.35 10.36 -3.97
N THR A 7 -6.31 10.63 -4.86
CA THR A 7 -7.63 10.01 -4.81
C THR A 7 -7.83 9.01 -5.94
N VAL A 8 -8.44 7.87 -5.62
CA VAL A 8 -8.82 6.84 -6.58
C VAL A 8 -10.34 6.74 -6.58
N ALA A 9 -10.97 6.90 -7.75
CA ALA A 9 -12.40 6.73 -7.89
C ALA A 9 -12.77 5.25 -7.94
N THR A 10 -13.80 4.86 -7.22
CA THR A 10 -14.33 3.49 -7.16
C THR A 10 -15.86 3.51 -7.18
N PRO A 11 -16.54 2.37 -7.40
CA PRO A 11 -18.00 2.31 -7.34
C PRO A 11 -18.60 2.73 -5.99
N LEU A 12 -17.82 2.63 -4.91
CA LEU A 12 -18.29 3.00 -3.57
C LEU A 12 -17.96 4.45 -3.18
N GLY A 13 -17.10 5.12 -3.94
CA GLY A 13 -16.70 6.51 -3.73
C GLY A 13 -15.21 6.73 -3.98
N GLU A 14 -14.69 7.88 -3.54
CA GLU A 14 -13.28 8.19 -3.65
C GLU A 14 -12.50 7.63 -2.46
N ILE A 15 -11.46 6.85 -2.74
CA ILE A 15 -10.46 6.43 -1.77
C ILE A 15 -9.38 7.50 -1.73
N THR A 16 -8.97 7.90 -0.53
CA THR A 16 -7.78 8.72 -0.32
C THR A 16 -6.61 7.82 0.03
N LEU A 17 -5.56 7.88 -0.78
CA LEU A 17 -4.24 7.31 -0.51
C LEU A 17 -3.35 8.43 0.00
N ALA A 18 -2.77 8.28 1.19
CA ALA A 18 -1.91 9.30 1.79
C ALA A 18 -0.62 8.70 2.33
N CYS A 19 0.44 9.50 2.34
CA CYS A 19 1.71 9.19 2.97
C CYS A 19 2.15 10.39 3.81
N ASP A 20 2.72 10.16 4.98
CA ASP A 20 3.33 11.18 5.83
C ASP A 20 4.72 10.69 6.22
N VAL A 21 5.72 11.57 6.14
CA VAL A 21 7.08 11.30 6.60
C VAL A 21 7.36 12.29 7.72
N GLU A 22 7.61 11.78 8.92
CA GLU A 22 7.73 12.60 10.13
C GLU A 22 8.76 13.74 9.94
N ASP A 23 8.37 14.93 10.36
CA ASP A 23 9.17 16.17 10.28
C ASP A 23 9.61 16.62 8.88
N VAL A 24 9.10 15.99 7.81
CA VAL A 24 9.40 16.38 6.43
C VAL A 24 8.25 17.17 5.82
N ARG A 25 8.59 18.33 5.25
CA ARG A 25 7.64 19.17 4.50
C ARG A 25 7.91 19.07 3.01
N PHE A 26 6.92 18.62 2.27
CA PHE A 26 7.08 18.42 0.84
C PHE A 26 6.59 19.61 -0.01
N PRO A 27 7.28 19.89 -1.13
CA PRO A 27 6.79 20.80 -2.16
C PRO A 27 5.61 20.18 -2.93
N ALA A 28 5.08 20.90 -3.92
CA ALA A 28 4.10 20.31 -4.84
C ALA A 28 4.73 19.15 -5.63
N PRO A 29 3.96 18.08 -5.95
CA PRO A 29 4.49 16.96 -6.70
C PRO A 29 4.72 17.31 -8.16
N VAL A 30 5.69 16.64 -8.77
CA VAL A 30 5.77 16.48 -10.22
C VAL A 30 4.85 15.32 -10.59
N ARG A 31 3.88 15.60 -11.47
CA ARG A 31 2.93 14.59 -11.96
C ARG A 31 3.30 14.13 -13.34
N ARG A 32 3.19 12.83 -13.58
CA ARG A 32 3.46 12.21 -14.87
C ARG A 32 2.35 11.20 -15.21
N PRO A 33 1.69 11.33 -16.36
CA PRO A 33 0.79 10.28 -16.82
C PRO A 33 1.60 9.02 -17.15
N LEU A 34 1.05 7.86 -16.79
CA LEU A 34 1.51 6.55 -17.21
C LEU A 34 0.47 5.95 -18.17
N ARG A 35 0.77 4.77 -18.71
CA ARG A 35 -0.12 4.13 -19.69
C ARG A 35 -1.46 3.72 -19.09
N THR A 36 -1.42 3.06 -17.93
CA THR A 36 -2.61 2.55 -17.21
C THR A 36 -2.89 3.33 -15.92
N GLY A 37 -2.29 4.53 -15.77
CA GLY A 37 -2.42 5.29 -14.54
C GLY A 37 -1.55 6.54 -14.48
N SER A 38 -0.98 6.83 -13.30
CA SER A 38 -0.18 8.03 -13.07
C SER A 38 0.93 7.81 -12.05
N ALA A 39 1.95 8.66 -12.11
CA ALA A 39 2.97 8.79 -11.10
C ALA A 39 2.97 10.22 -10.54
N GLN A 40 3.16 10.35 -9.23
CA GLN A 40 3.40 11.61 -8.55
C GLN A 40 4.68 11.49 -7.72
N THR A 41 5.61 12.42 -7.90
CA THR A 41 6.88 12.45 -7.18
C THR A 41 7.03 13.74 -6.39
N TRP A 42 7.28 13.63 -5.09
CA TRP A 42 7.64 14.71 -4.18
C TRP A 42 9.10 14.57 -3.78
N SER A 43 9.88 15.64 -3.93
CA SER A 43 11.32 15.63 -3.67
C SER A 43 11.72 16.74 -2.71
N VAL A 44 12.37 16.38 -1.61
CA VAL A 44 13.05 17.32 -0.71
C VAL A 44 14.55 17.13 -0.92
N SER A 45 15.18 18.13 -1.54
CA SER A 45 16.57 18.06 -2.01
C SER A 45 17.53 17.57 -0.92
N GLY A 46 18.24 16.47 -1.20
CA GLY A 46 19.22 15.88 -0.29
C GLY A 46 18.63 15.18 0.94
N VAL A 47 17.30 15.08 1.06
CA VAL A 47 16.62 14.47 2.20
C VAL A 47 15.86 13.22 1.80
N VAL A 48 14.83 13.34 0.96
CA VAL A 48 13.95 12.22 0.61
C VAL A 48 13.21 12.47 -0.69
N ASP A 49 13.06 11.42 -1.49
CA ASP A 49 12.10 11.35 -2.60
C ASP A 49 10.97 10.38 -2.22
N VAL A 50 9.73 10.82 -2.40
CA VAL A 50 8.55 9.97 -2.29
C VAL A 50 7.89 9.94 -3.66
N THR A 51 7.66 8.75 -4.20
CA THR A 51 6.92 8.56 -5.44
C THR A 51 5.73 7.65 -5.20
N LEU A 52 4.54 8.09 -5.58
CA LEU A 52 3.36 7.26 -5.68
C LEU A 52 3.13 6.91 -7.15
N VAL A 53 3.07 5.62 -7.46
CA VAL A 53 2.54 5.10 -8.72
C VAL A 53 1.15 4.53 -8.45
N VAL A 54 0.16 4.93 -9.24
CA VAL A 54 -1.19 4.34 -9.21
C VAL A 54 -1.52 3.87 -10.61
N ALA A 55 -1.94 2.62 -10.76
CA ALA A 55 -2.28 2.04 -12.05
C ALA A 55 -3.41 1.03 -11.94
N HIS A 56 -4.25 0.97 -12.97
CA HIS A 56 -5.09 -0.19 -13.20
C HIS A 56 -4.21 -1.39 -13.55
N VAL A 57 -4.47 -2.50 -12.88
CA VAL A 57 -3.80 -3.77 -13.10
C VAL A 57 -4.87 -4.72 -13.60
N ASP A 58 -4.57 -5.44 -14.68
CA ASP A 58 -5.53 -6.41 -15.24
C ASP A 58 -5.84 -7.48 -14.20
N SER A 59 -7.09 -7.50 -13.73
CA SER A 59 -7.57 -8.42 -12.69
C SER A 59 -7.46 -9.89 -13.10
N ARG A 60 -7.29 -10.17 -14.40
CA ARG A 60 -7.05 -11.53 -14.93
C ARG A 60 -5.60 -12.01 -14.74
N LEU A 61 -4.68 -11.10 -14.40
CA LEU A 61 -3.27 -11.44 -14.15
C LEU A 61 -3.06 -12.04 -12.75
N ALA A 62 -4.08 -12.01 -11.91
CA ALA A 62 -4.07 -12.69 -10.63
C ALA A 62 -4.94 -13.94 -10.68
N ASP A 63 -4.47 -14.96 -9.99
CA ASP A 63 -5.24 -16.17 -9.71
C ASP A 63 -6.17 -15.89 -8.52
N TYR A 64 -7.07 -14.91 -8.71
CA TYR A 64 -8.14 -14.69 -7.75
C TYR A 64 -9.11 -15.86 -7.90
N GLY A 65 -9.43 -16.54 -6.81
CA GLY A 65 -10.44 -17.61 -6.81
C GLY A 65 -11.83 -17.13 -7.27
N GLU A 66 -12.02 -15.82 -7.45
CA GLU A 66 -13.29 -15.16 -7.71
C GLU A 66 -13.18 -13.98 -8.68
N PRO A 67 -14.28 -13.62 -9.37
CA PRO A 67 -14.29 -12.54 -10.34
C PRO A 67 -14.20 -11.16 -9.68
N LEU A 68 -13.23 -10.36 -10.10
CA LEU A 68 -13.15 -8.93 -9.80
C LEU A 68 -13.61 -8.11 -11.01
N ASP A 69 -14.33 -7.02 -10.76
CA ASP A 69 -14.74 -6.08 -11.80
C ASP A 69 -13.57 -5.21 -12.26
N ASP A 70 -12.71 -4.78 -11.31
CA ASP A 70 -11.52 -3.98 -11.58
C ASP A 70 -10.56 -4.02 -10.39
N PHE A 71 -9.31 -3.63 -10.64
CA PHE A 71 -8.23 -3.62 -9.67
C PHE A 71 -7.28 -2.44 -9.93
N VAL A 72 -7.06 -1.64 -8.89
CA VAL A 72 -6.09 -0.54 -8.86
C VAL A 72 -4.98 -0.89 -7.87
N GLY A 73 -3.75 -0.97 -8.40
CA GLY A 73 -2.54 -1.08 -7.61
C GLY A 73 -1.93 0.29 -7.37
N ALA A 74 -1.60 0.58 -6.12
CA ALA A 74 -0.84 1.75 -5.71
C ALA A 74 0.49 1.32 -5.10
N VAL A 75 1.60 1.96 -5.46
CA VAL A 75 2.93 1.71 -4.89
C VAL A 75 3.56 3.01 -4.43
N TRP A 76 3.80 3.11 -3.14
CA TRP A 76 4.62 4.13 -2.51
C TRP A 76 6.08 3.70 -2.50
N MET A 77 6.93 4.44 -3.20
CA MET A 77 8.38 4.29 -3.19
C MET A 77 8.98 5.46 -2.43
N VAL A 78 9.57 5.18 -1.26
CA VAL A 78 10.25 6.17 -0.43
C VAL A 78 11.75 5.91 -0.50
N VAL A 79 12.52 6.91 -0.92
CA VAL A 79 13.97 6.84 -1.07
C VAL A 79 14.59 7.95 -0.23
N ALA A 80 15.25 7.57 0.85
CA ALA A 80 15.91 8.49 1.76
C ALA A 80 17.34 8.78 1.31
N HIS A 81 17.72 10.05 1.26
CA HIS A 81 19.08 10.52 0.98
C HIS A 81 19.82 10.93 2.25
N ALA A 82 19.06 11.30 3.28
CA ALA A 82 19.49 11.54 4.66
C ALA A 82 18.60 10.72 5.62
N PRO A 83 18.94 10.60 6.93
CA PRO A 83 18.03 9.98 7.88
C PRO A 83 16.68 10.72 7.89
N VAL A 84 15.59 9.98 7.81
CA VAL A 84 14.22 10.50 7.98
C VAL A 84 13.48 9.71 9.04
N GLY A 85 12.53 10.36 9.71
CA GLY A 85 11.70 9.74 10.74
C GLY A 85 10.77 8.64 10.19
N PRO A 86 9.90 8.09 11.04
CA PRO A 86 8.86 7.16 10.64
C PRO A 86 8.03 7.67 9.47
N THR A 87 7.51 6.71 8.70
CA THR A 87 6.61 7.00 7.59
C THR A 87 5.27 6.33 7.84
N THR A 88 4.16 7.07 7.71
CA THR A 88 2.81 6.50 7.83
C THR A 88 2.12 6.56 6.48
N ILE A 89 1.70 5.41 5.98
CA ILE A 89 0.84 5.30 4.79
C ILE A 89 -0.58 5.01 5.26
N THR A 90 -1.55 5.72 4.72
CA THR A 90 -2.97 5.47 5.01
C THR A 90 -3.77 5.33 3.72
N SER A 91 -4.77 4.47 3.75
CA SER A 91 -5.73 4.30 2.67
C SER A 91 -7.14 4.21 3.25
N ARG A 92 -8.02 5.12 2.83
CA ARG A 92 -9.37 5.21 3.40
C ARG A 92 -10.43 5.46 2.34
N LEU A 93 -11.59 4.84 2.51
CA LEU A 93 -12.85 5.24 1.89
C LEU A 93 -13.73 5.87 2.97
N ALA A 94 -14.48 6.92 2.62
CA ALA A 94 -15.44 7.51 3.55
C ALA A 94 -16.60 6.52 3.81
N GLY A 95 -16.83 6.16 5.08
CA GLY A 95 -17.93 5.26 5.45
C GLY A 95 -17.53 4.31 6.57
N LYS A 96 -18.33 3.25 6.73
CA LYS A 96 -18.01 2.13 7.62
C LYS A 96 -17.43 1.00 6.79
N GLY A 97 -16.26 0.51 7.18
CA GLY A 97 -15.66 -0.72 6.66
C GLY A 97 -15.44 -1.70 7.80
N ARG A 98 -15.17 -2.96 7.44
CA ARG A 98 -14.75 -4.02 8.36
C ARG A 98 -13.30 -4.36 8.04
N GLY A 99 -12.41 -4.15 9.00
CA GLY A 99 -10.98 -4.45 8.88
C GLY A 99 -10.60 -5.77 9.53
N GLY A 100 -9.54 -6.38 9.04
CA GLY A 100 -8.98 -7.62 9.57
C GLY A 100 -7.53 -7.83 9.14
N ILE A 101 -6.83 -8.66 9.90
CA ILE A 101 -5.53 -9.22 9.54
C ILE A 101 -5.76 -10.71 9.34
N GLU A 102 -5.26 -11.25 8.23
CA GLU A 102 -5.24 -12.68 7.95
C GLU A 102 -3.82 -13.19 8.02
N SER A 103 -3.46 -13.81 9.13
CA SER A 103 -2.10 -14.29 9.37
C SER A 103 -1.72 -15.45 8.46
N ASP A 104 -2.66 -16.29 8.03
CA ASP A 104 -2.34 -17.48 7.22
C ASP A 104 -2.05 -17.11 5.76
N GLU A 105 -2.71 -16.06 5.24
CA GLU A 105 -2.52 -15.54 3.88
C GLU A 105 -1.51 -14.38 3.83
N GLY A 106 -1.13 -13.83 4.99
CA GLY A 106 -0.14 -12.77 5.10
C GLY A 106 -0.69 -11.38 4.78
N LEU A 107 -1.96 -11.10 5.11
CA LEU A 107 -2.72 -9.95 4.62
C LEU A 107 -3.21 -9.03 5.73
N CYS A 108 -3.24 -7.73 5.45
CA CYS A 108 -3.98 -6.74 6.23
C CYS A 108 -4.90 -5.95 5.29
N ALA A 109 -6.20 -5.95 5.58
CA ALA A 109 -7.19 -5.34 4.69
C ALA A 109 -8.39 -4.74 5.42
N VAL A 110 -9.11 -3.88 4.70
CA VAL A 110 -10.42 -3.35 5.06
C VAL A 110 -11.39 -3.49 3.90
N THR A 111 -12.58 -3.98 4.19
CA THR A 111 -13.65 -4.21 3.21
C THR A 111 -14.86 -3.34 3.46
N TYR A 112 -15.49 -2.92 2.37
CA TYR A 112 -16.67 -2.07 2.32
C TYR A 112 -17.70 -2.71 1.42
N GLU A 113 -18.94 -2.75 1.87
CA GLU A 113 -20.06 -3.33 1.12
C GLU A 113 -21.19 -2.31 1.02
N ARG A 114 -21.67 -2.07 -0.19
CA ARG A 114 -22.86 -1.24 -0.41
C ARG A 114 -23.52 -1.58 -1.73
N GLY A 115 -24.80 -1.97 -1.66
CA GLY A 115 -25.64 -2.12 -2.85
C GLY A 115 -25.20 -3.25 -3.78
N GLY A 116 -24.75 -4.39 -3.22
CA GLY A 116 -24.31 -5.56 -3.99
C GLY A 116 -22.89 -5.45 -4.56
N VAL A 117 -22.10 -4.48 -4.10
CA VAL A 117 -20.68 -4.33 -4.43
C VAL A 117 -19.86 -4.46 -3.15
N ALA A 118 -18.83 -5.31 -3.19
CA ALA A 118 -17.77 -5.39 -2.20
C ALA A 118 -16.51 -4.71 -2.75
N LEU A 119 -15.84 -3.95 -1.89
CA LEU A 119 -14.57 -3.29 -2.18
C LEU A 119 -13.59 -3.56 -1.05
N ALA A 120 -12.39 -4.02 -1.40
CA ALA A 120 -11.31 -4.25 -0.45
C ALA A 120 -10.14 -3.29 -0.71
N ILE A 121 -9.53 -2.82 0.38
CA ILE A 121 -8.26 -2.09 0.39
C ILE A 121 -7.30 -2.91 1.24
N GLY A 122 -6.21 -3.41 0.65
CA GLY A 122 -5.31 -4.34 1.33
C GLY A 122 -3.83 -4.13 1.02
N THR A 123 -3.00 -4.80 1.81
CA THR A 123 -1.54 -4.88 1.71
C THR A 123 -1.06 -6.16 2.40
N HIS A 124 0.20 -6.51 2.17
CA HIS A 124 0.95 -7.46 2.98
C HIS A 124 0.93 -7.09 4.46
N ASP A 125 0.77 -8.09 5.34
CA ASP A 125 0.88 -7.97 6.79
C ASP A 125 2.34 -7.89 7.29
N ASP A 126 2.50 -7.81 8.62
CA ASP A 126 3.81 -7.69 9.27
C ASP A 126 4.70 -8.91 9.03
N ASP A 127 4.11 -10.10 8.94
CA ASP A 127 4.81 -11.35 8.65
C ASP A 127 5.42 -11.35 7.24
N VAL A 128 4.65 -10.92 6.24
CA VAL A 128 5.15 -10.79 4.87
C VAL A 128 6.14 -9.64 4.76
N LEU A 129 5.90 -8.49 5.40
CA LEU A 129 6.85 -7.39 5.42
C LEU A 129 8.19 -7.81 6.05
N ALA A 130 8.17 -8.54 7.18
CA ALA A 130 9.36 -9.09 7.80
C ALA A 130 10.08 -10.10 6.90
N ARG A 131 9.34 -10.98 6.23
CA ARG A 131 9.89 -11.92 5.23
C ARG A 131 10.55 -11.17 4.07
N ARG A 132 9.96 -10.11 3.55
CA ARG A 132 10.56 -9.27 2.49
C ARG A 132 11.89 -8.66 2.91
N VAL A 133 12.02 -8.24 4.18
CA VAL A 133 13.30 -7.77 4.73
C VAL A 133 14.36 -8.87 4.76
N ARG A 134 13.99 -10.09 5.14
CA ARG A 134 14.91 -11.24 5.28
C ARG A 134 15.32 -11.86 3.95
N ASP A 135 14.33 -12.14 3.10
CA ASP A 135 14.45 -13.12 2.02
C ASP A 135 14.63 -12.47 0.63
N GLN A 136 14.20 -11.21 0.45
CA GLN A 136 14.16 -10.56 -0.87
C GLN A 136 14.71 -9.12 -0.91
N PRO A 137 15.94 -8.86 -0.44
CA PRO A 137 16.46 -7.49 -0.25
C PRO A 137 16.71 -6.69 -1.53
N ARG A 138 16.50 -7.26 -2.73
CA ARG A 138 16.85 -6.61 -4.02
C ARG A 138 15.69 -6.34 -4.96
N VAL A 139 14.53 -7.00 -4.79
CA VAL A 139 13.41 -6.91 -5.73
C VAL A 139 12.29 -6.01 -5.18
N ASP A 140 12.09 -5.99 -3.85
CA ASP A 140 11.11 -5.12 -3.19
C ASP A 140 11.74 -4.49 -1.95
N ALA A 141 12.78 -3.68 -2.17
CA ALA A 141 13.75 -3.23 -1.17
C ALA A 141 13.08 -2.63 0.07
N LEU A 142 13.23 -3.32 1.21
CA LEU A 142 13.01 -2.77 2.55
C LEU A 142 14.36 -2.71 3.28
N PRO A 143 14.62 -1.70 4.12
CA PRO A 143 15.85 -1.63 4.89
C PRO A 143 16.03 -2.85 5.80
N ARG A 144 17.19 -3.51 5.72
CA ARG A 144 17.50 -4.73 6.51
C ARG A 144 17.26 -4.58 8.02
N GLN A 145 17.53 -3.39 8.55
CA GLN A 145 17.37 -3.09 9.97
C GLN A 145 15.92 -3.10 10.44
N TRP A 146 14.94 -3.02 9.53
CA TRP A 146 13.51 -3.09 9.88
C TRP A 146 13.06 -4.50 10.29
N GLY A 147 13.85 -5.55 10.02
CA GLY A 147 13.44 -6.93 10.28
C GLY A 147 13.21 -7.26 11.75
N GLN A 148 13.74 -6.47 12.69
CA GLN A 148 13.48 -6.57 14.13
C GLN A 148 12.40 -5.60 14.63
N LEU A 149 11.99 -4.65 13.78
CA LEU A 149 11.00 -3.61 14.09
C LEU A 149 9.61 -3.96 13.55
N LEU A 150 9.53 -4.85 12.56
CA LEU A 150 8.31 -5.38 11.95
C LEU A 150 8.02 -6.81 12.45
N THR A 151 8.45 -7.16 13.66
CA THR A 151 8.43 -8.55 14.12
C THR A 151 7.02 -8.96 14.55
N PRO A 152 6.48 -10.08 14.04
CA PRO A 152 5.14 -10.54 14.39
C PRO A 152 5.15 -11.29 15.73
N ASP A 153 4.21 -10.91 16.59
CA ASP A 153 3.53 -11.77 17.57
C ASP A 153 4.31 -12.55 18.64
N SER A 154 5.49 -12.08 19.06
CA SER A 154 6.07 -12.56 20.33
C SER A 154 6.67 -11.49 21.23
N GLY A 155 6.47 -10.21 20.87
CA GLY A 155 6.93 -9.04 21.63
C GLY A 155 5.79 -8.13 22.06
N PRO A 156 6.09 -7.08 22.84
CA PRO A 156 5.14 -5.98 23.04
C PRO A 156 4.74 -5.36 21.68
N PRO A 157 3.56 -4.73 21.57
CA PRO A 157 3.14 -4.04 20.36
C PRO A 157 4.26 -3.14 19.85
N THR A 158 4.64 -3.31 18.58
CA THR A 158 5.58 -2.41 17.92
C THR A 158 4.85 -1.14 17.52
N ASP A 159 5.55 0.00 17.55
CA ASP A 159 5.02 1.26 17.00
C ASP A 159 4.87 1.21 15.45
N PHE A 160 5.35 0.13 14.83
CA PHE A 160 5.44 -0.11 13.40
C PHE A 160 4.73 -1.39 13.00
N GLY A 161 4.30 -1.46 11.76
CA GLY A 161 3.51 -2.55 11.22
C GLY A 161 2.26 -2.06 10.51
N THR A 162 1.44 -3.02 10.14
CA THR A 162 0.20 -2.88 9.40
C THR A 162 -0.97 -3.05 10.36
N GLY A 163 -2.07 -2.37 10.07
CA GLY A 163 -3.27 -2.46 10.86
C GLY A 163 -4.36 -1.58 10.29
N PHE A 164 -5.42 -1.41 11.07
CA PHE A 164 -6.53 -0.57 10.68
C PHE A 164 -7.04 0.26 11.85
N ASP A 165 -7.41 1.51 11.57
CA ASP A 165 -8.05 2.43 12.52
C ASP A 165 -9.45 2.76 12.00
N GLY A 166 -10.45 2.10 12.59
CA GLY A 166 -11.83 2.12 12.12
C GLY A 166 -11.93 1.55 10.71
N ALA A 167 -12.06 2.42 9.71
CA ALA A 167 -12.14 2.04 8.29
C ALA A 167 -10.84 2.35 7.52
N THR A 168 -9.80 2.88 8.16
CA THR A 168 -8.57 3.27 7.48
C THR A 168 -7.54 2.16 7.57
N LEU A 169 -7.04 1.66 6.44
CA LEU A 169 -5.82 0.85 6.41
C LEU A 169 -4.64 1.76 6.77
N VAL A 170 -3.81 1.34 7.72
CA VAL A 170 -2.65 2.10 8.21
C VAL A 170 -1.41 1.21 8.16
N ILE A 171 -0.34 1.74 7.58
CA ILE A 171 0.98 1.11 7.53
C ILE A 171 1.98 2.07 8.16
N ARG A 172 2.53 1.72 9.31
CA ARG A 172 3.56 2.50 10.03
C ARG A 172 4.92 1.88 9.76
N LEU A 173 5.76 2.58 9.02
CA LEU A 173 7.11 2.15 8.69
C LEU A 173 8.13 2.77 9.65
N PRO A 174 9.18 2.02 10.05
CA PRO A 174 10.22 2.57 10.90
C PRO A 174 11.02 3.69 10.23
N PRO A 175 11.83 4.46 11.01
CA PRO A 175 12.73 5.46 10.46
C PRO A 175 13.63 4.89 9.35
N MET A 176 13.86 5.70 8.33
CA MET A 176 14.65 5.29 7.16
C MET A 176 16.11 5.72 7.33
N PRO A 177 17.07 4.80 7.14
CA PRO A 177 18.48 5.17 7.14
C PRO A 177 18.82 5.96 5.88
N PRO A 178 19.97 6.68 5.85
CA PRO A 178 20.50 7.25 4.63
C PRO A 178 20.62 6.18 3.54
N GLN A 179 20.27 6.54 2.31
CA GLN A 179 20.25 5.63 1.15
C GLN A 179 19.27 4.46 1.30
N GLY A 180 18.41 4.50 2.31
CA GLY A 180 17.32 3.54 2.47
C GLY A 180 16.27 3.69 1.38
N ARG A 181 15.67 2.57 1.01
CA ARG A 181 14.52 2.52 0.10
C ARG A 181 13.46 1.61 0.70
N ALA A 182 12.20 2.01 0.57
CA ALA A 182 11.04 1.22 0.92
C ALA A 182 9.99 1.31 -0.18
N ASP A 183 9.61 0.16 -0.74
CA ASP A 183 8.53 0.05 -1.72
C ASP A 183 7.34 -0.64 -1.06
N ILE A 184 6.25 0.07 -0.81
CA ILE A 184 5.05 -0.44 -0.15
C ILE A 184 3.87 -0.32 -1.10
N HIS A 185 3.13 -1.40 -1.30
CA HIS A 185 1.96 -1.39 -2.14
C HIS A 185 0.68 -1.28 -1.32
N VAL A 186 -0.37 -0.80 -1.95
CA VAL A 186 -1.76 -0.92 -1.52
C VAL A 186 -2.55 -1.39 -2.72
N ALA A 187 -3.33 -2.44 -2.52
CA ALA A 187 -4.21 -3.01 -3.51
C ALA A 187 -5.65 -2.57 -3.23
N VAL A 188 -6.32 -2.03 -4.25
CA VAL A 188 -7.72 -1.62 -4.20
C VAL A 188 -8.49 -2.38 -5.25
N ALA A 189 -9.36 -3.30 -4.86
CA ALA A 189 -10.20 -4.03 -5.81
C ALA A 189 -11.65 -4.02 -5.39
N TRP A 190 -12.52 -4.25 -6.37
CA TRP A 190 -13.95 -4.39 -6.14
C TRP A 190 -14.57 -5.39 -7.09
N GLY A 191 -15.74 -5.88 -6.69
CA GLY A 191 -16.52 -6.85 -7.42
C GLY A 191 -17.91 -7.02 -6.80
N PRO A 192 -18.66 -8.03 -7.22
CA PRO A 192 -19.93 -8.38 -6.60
C PRO A 192 -19.76 -8.70 -5.12
N ASP A 193 -20.77 -8.35 -4.34
CA ASP A 193 -20.87 -8.70 -2.91
C ASP A 193 -20.87 -10.22 -2.71
N ARG A 194 -20.30 -10.66 -1.58
CA ARG A 194 -20.09 -12.08 -1.27
C ARG A 194 -21.06 -12.54 -0.18
N ASP A 195 -21.47 -13.80 -0.27
CA ASP A 195 -22.30 -14.45 0.75
C ASP A 195 -21.46 -15.05 1.91
N ASP A 196 -20.13 -14.94 1.87
CA ASP A 196 -19.25 -15.41 2.94
C ASP A 196 -18.79 -14.26 3.87
N ASP A 197 -18.53 -14.61 5.13
CA ASP A 197 -18.02 -13.67 6.14
C ASP A 197 -16.52 -13.35 5.94
N ALA A 198 -15.95 -13.66 4.77
CA ALA A 198 -14.53 -13.44 4.48
C ALA A 198 -14.25 -11.93 4.49
N PRO A 199 -13.38 -11.40 5.36
CA PRO A 199 -13.24 -9.96 5.52
C PRO A 199 -12.48 -9.28 4.39
N TRP A 200 -12.00 -10.01 3.37
CA TRP A 200 -11.19 -9.47 2.29
C TRP A 200 -11.41 -10.22 0.97
N LEU A 201 -11.47 -9.47 -0.13
CA LEU A 201 -11.08 -9.98 -1.45
C LEU A 201 -9.58 -10.27 -1.35
N ALA A 202 -9.07 -11.39 -1.85
CA ALA A 202 -7.64 -11.70 -1.82
C ALA A 202 -6.86 -10.75 -2.75
N VAL A 203 -6.72 -9.47 -2.39
CA VAL A 203 -6.24 -8.38 -3.26
C VAL A 203 -4.72 -8.40 -3.51
N ASP A 204 -4.00 -9.28 -2.81
CA ASP A 204 -2.58 -9.09 -2.47
C ASP A 204 -1.60 -10.00 -3.21
N GLY A 205 -2.04 -10.96 -4.02
CA GLY A 205 -1.14 -11.84 -4.79
C GLY A 205 -0.11 -11.14 -5.69
N HIS A 206 -0.12 -9.81 -5.76
CA HIS A 206 0.84 -8.96 -6.45
C HIS A 206 1.87 -8.32 -5.52
N SER A 207 3.15 -8.47 -5.86
CA SER A 207 4.23 -7.66 -5.28
C SER A 207 4.20 -6.23 -5.83
N PRO A 208 4.87 -5.26 -5.15
CA PRO A 208 5.09 -3.92 -5.70
C PRO A 208 5.66 -3.96 -7.12
N THR A 209 6.60 -4.88 -7.39
CA THR A 209 7.19 -5.09 -8.70
C THR A 209 6.16 -5.47 -9.78
N SER A 210 5.18 -6.32 -9.46
CA SER A 210 4.13 -6.71 -10.40
C SER A 210 3.26 -5.52 -10.80
N ILE A 211 2.85 -4.69 -9.83
CA ILE A 211 2.07 -3.46 -10.07
C ILE A 211 2.87 -2.47 -10.90
N LEU A 212 4.14 -2.23 -10.54
CA LEU A 212 5.02 -1.33 -11.30
C LEU A 212 5.25 -1.82 -12.73
N THR A 213 5.34 -3.13 -12.94
CA THR A 213 5.48 -3.72 -14.27
C THR A 213 4.22 -3.48 -15.11
N ALA A 214 3.03 -3.72 -14.54
CA ALA A 214 1.76 -3.44 -15.22
C ALA A 214 1.58 -1.95 -15.56
N ALA A 215 2.03 -1.06 -14.67
CA ALA A 215 2.00 0.39 -14.91
C ALA A 215 2.89 0.84 -16.10
N LEU A 216 3.94 0.05 -16.41
CA LEU A 216 4.99 0.39 -17.37
C LEU A 216 4.96 -0.43 -18.67
N ARG A 217 4.37 -1.63 -18.68
CA ARG A 217 4.26 -2.52 -19.84
C ARG A 217 2.81 -2.79 -20.19
N ASP A 218 2.36 -2.30 -21.35
CA ASP A 218 2.16 -3.12 -22.54
C ASP A 218 2.32 -2.21 -23.77
N GLY A 219 2.84 -2.78 -24.84
CA GLY A 219 2.94 -2.20 -26.18
C GLY A 219 3.03 -3.36 -27.14
#